data_AF-A0A945ZKE2-F1
#
_entry.id   AF-A0A945ZKE2-F1
#
_cell.length_a   1.000
_cell.length_b   1.000
_cell.length_c   1.000
_cell.angle_alpha   90.00
_cell.angle_beta   90.00
_cell.angle_gamma   90.00
#
_symmetry.space_group_name_H-M   'P 1'
#
loop_
_entity.id
_entity.type
_entity.pdbx_description
1 polymer ?
#
loop_
_entity_poly.entity_id
_entity_poly.type
_entity_poly.pdbx_seq_one_letter_code
_entity_poly.pdbx_strand_id
1 'polypeptide(L)'
;MKRFWMIYMIVLMSSVTMAQAGMDWDGKKDGRGKEKREMMMMFRLTEELNLTSEQGEKFFPRFREHRKAMDKIRVEMKSSGESIKIKLEKNETLDKGDIKKAVNQIRNSKKAQADLEAEFVLDMGKVLSPEQQAKLAMFKHKMVKDIRKQMKGRHDRDGKKQNRNKRNRW
;
A
#
# COMPACT_ATOMS: atom_id res chain seq x y z
N MET A 1 -36.60 6.62 19.27
CA MET A 1 -36.08 5.80 18.14
C MET A 1 -35.38 6.57 17.02
N LYS A 2 -35.41 7.91 16.95
CA LYS A 2 -34.74 8.69 15.88
C LYS A 2 -33.30 9.14 16.21
N ARG A 3 -32.86 9.04 17.47
CA ARG A 3 -31.52 9.47 17.93
C ARG A 3 -30.40 8.44 17.69
N PHE A 4 -30.73 7.16 17.64
CA PHE A 4 -29.79 6.10 17.26
C PHE A 4 -29.45 6.11 15.75
N TRP A 5 -30.38 6.56 14.92
CA TRP A 5 -30.16 6.70 13.48
C TRP A 5 -29.16 7.82 13.12
N MET A 6 -29.06 8.85 13.98
CA MET A 6 -28.17 9.98 13.75
C MET A 6 -26.69 9.65 14.03
N ILE A 7 -26.43 8.76 15.00
CA ILE A 7 -25.07 8.22 15.26
C ILE A 7 -24.66 7.26 14.12
N TYR A 8 -25.61 6.51 13.56
CA TYR A 8 -25.38 5.63 12.41
C TYR A 8 -25.02 6.40 11.13
N MET A 9 -25.58 7.61 10.94
CA MET A 9 -25.25 8.50 9.81
C MET A 9 -23.89 9.20 9.93
N ILE A 10 -23.40 9.48 11.14
CA ILE A 10 -22.10 10.14 11.34
C ILE A 10 -20.93 9.17 11.07
N VAL A 11 -21.11 7.87 11.33
CA VAL A 11 -20.12 6.84 10.96
C VAL A 11 -20.12 6.54 9.45
N LEU A 12 -21.24 6.78 8.75
CA LEU A 12 -21.34 6.62 7.28
C LEU A 12 -20.84 7.84 6.49
N MET A 13 -20.78 9.04 7.09
CA MET A 13 -20.31 10.26 6.39
C MET A 13 -18.79 10.48 6.44
N SER A 14 -18.05 9.75 7.28
CA SER A 14 -16.57 9.77 7.24
C SER A 14 -15.97 8.93 6.10
N SER A 15 -16.80 8.21 5.32
CA SER A 15 -16.38 7.47 4.12
C SER A 15 -16.48 8.24 2.79
N VAL A 16 -16.94 9.50 2.77
CA VAL A 16 -17.13 10.26 1.51
C VAL A 16 -15.96 11.18 1.14
N THR A 17 -14.83 11.15 1.84
CA THR A 17 -13.60 11.83 1.39
C THR A 17 -12.66 10.95 0.54
N MET A 18 -13.12 9.79 0.06
CA MET A 18 -12.40 9.00 -0.97
C MET A 18 -13.29 8.60 -2.15
N ALA A 19 -14.18 9.50 -2.60
CA ALA A 19 -14.67 9.42 -3.98
C ALA A 19 -13.48 9.72 -4.91
N GLN A 20 -13.01 8.66 -5.60
CA GLN A 20 -11.91 8.59 -6.57
C GLN A 20 -10.47 8.49 -6.05
N ALA A 21 -10.14 7.43 -5.29
CA ALA A 21 -8.80 6.81 -5.41
C ALA A 21 -8.72 5.32 -5.02
N GLY A 22 -9.83 4.65 -4.75
CA GLY A 22 -9.87 3.26 -4.31
C GLY A 22 -10.56 2.33 -5.30
N MET A 23 -10.12 2.29 -6.56
CA MET A 23 -10.42 1.10 -7.36
C MET A 23 -9.42 0.04 -6.90
N ASP A 24 -9.92 -0.95 -6.16
CA ASP A 24 -9.23 -2.19 -5.85
C ASP A 24 -8.69 -2.78 -7.14
N TRP A 25 -7.41 -2.55 -7.38
CA TRP A 25 -6.63 -3.32 -8.32
C TRP A 25 -6.24 -4.61 -7.60
N ASP A 26 -7.21 -5.51 -7.45
CA ASP A 26 -6.93 -6.93 -7.63
C ASP A 26 -6.68 -7.14 -9.13
N GLY A 27 -5.56 -6.54 -9.59
CA GLY A 27 -5.11 -6.66 -10.95
C GLY A 27 -4.70 -8.10 -11.15
N LYS A 28 -5.35 -8.74 -12.12
CA LYS A 28 -4.88 -9.96 -12.78
C LYS A 28 -3.38 -10.15 -12.55
N LYS A 29 -3.04 -11.26 -11.91
CA LYS A 29 -1.70 -11.81 -11.66
C LYS A 29 -0.75 -11.71 -12.88
N ASP A 30 -0.26 -10.53 -13.23
CA ASP A 30 0.80 -10.36 -14.21
C ASP A 30 2.07 -9.89 -13.50
N GLY A 31 3.01 -10.84 -13.28
CA GLY A 31 4.29 -10.58 -12.60
C GLY A 31 5.03 -9.35 -13.15
N ARG A 32 4.84 -9.06 -14.45
CA ARG A 32 5.38 -7.88 -15.15
C ARG A 32 5.03 -6.55 -14.49
N GLY A 33 3.82 -6.40 -13.93
CA GLY A 33 3.40 -5.17 -13.24
C GLY A 33 4.08 -4.99 -11.89
N LYS A 34 4.40 -6.08 -11.21
CA LYS A 34 5.13 -6.08 -9.93
C LYS A 34 6.62 -5.78 -10.15
N GLU A 35 7.25 -6.48 -11.08
CA GLU A 35 8.67 -6.28 -11.45
C GLU A 35 8.93 -4.83 -11.90
N LYS A 36 8.07 -4.29 -12.75
CA LYS A 36 8.18 -2.89 -13.20
C LYS A 36 8.08 -1.89 -12.06
N ARG A 37 7.27 -2.15 -11.03
CA ARG A 37 7.19 -1.32 -9.82
C ARG A 37 8.48 -1.41 -9.02
N GLU A 38 8.99 -2.62 -8.83
CA GLU A 38 10.22 -2.84 -8.09
C GLU A 38 11.40 -2.14 -8.75
N MET A 39 11.55 -2.25 -10.07
CA MET A 39 12.60 -1.54 -10.81
C MET A 39 12.48 -0.02 -10.67
N MET A 40 11.26 0.52 -10.73
CA MET A 40 11.01 1.96 -10.58
C MET A 40 11.30 2.46 -9.16
N MET A 41 10.98 1.66 -8.14
CA MET A 41 11.34 1.93 -6.73
C MET A 41 12.86 1.92 -6.55
N MET A 42 13.54 0.91 -7.09
CA MET A 42 15.00 0.80 -7.01
C MET A 42 15.68 2.03 -7.64
N PHE A 43 15.26 2.41 -8.86
CA PHE A 43 15.78 3.59 -9.53
C PHE A 43 15.58 4.87 -8.71
N ARG A 44 14.37 5.10 -8.19
CA ARG A 44 14.07 6.27 -7.34
C ARG A 44 14.89 6.31 -6.06
N LEU A 45 15.12 5.16 -5.44
CA LEU A 45 15.95 5.06 -4.24
C LEU A 45 17.41 5.34 -4.55
N THR A 46 17.93 4.85 -5.68
CA THR A 46 19.29 5.19 -6.13
C THR A 46 19.43 6.69 -6.35
N GLU A 47 18.47 7.34 -7.02
CA GLU A 47 18.49 8.78 -7.26
C GLU A 47 18.42 9.58 -5.96
N GLU A 48 17.46 9.26 -5.08
CA GLU A 48 17.21 10.05 -3.87
C GLU A 48 18.34 9.90 -2.84
N LEU A 49 18.82 8.67 -2.66
CA LEU A 49 19.89 8.39 -1.71
C LEU A 49 21.28 8.63 -2.31
N ASN A 50 21.39 8.80 -3.63
CA ASN A 50 22.65 8.89 -4.35
C ASN A 50 23.63 7.78 -3.92
N LEU A 51 23.16 6.53 -3.99
CA LEU A 51 23.93 5.36 -3.55
C LEU A 51 25.14 5.13 -4.44
N THR A 52 26.29 4.89 -3.83
CA THR A 52 27.44 4.34 -4.56
C THR A 52 27.19 2.89 -4.96
N SER A 53 27.95 2.36 -5.92
CA SER A 53 27.83 0.95 -6.34
C SER A 53 27.97 -0.01 -5.16
N GLU A 54 28.97 0.20 -4.31
CA GLU A 54 29.24 -0.64 -3.14
C GLU A 54 28.10 -0.57 -2.10
N GLN A 55 27.53 0.61 -1.86
CA GLN A 55 26.37 0.76 -0.98
C GLN A 55 25.14 0.07 -1.57
N GLY A 56 24.92 0.20 -2.88
CA GLY A 56 23.80 -0.43 -3.59
C GLY A 56 23.81 -1.95 -3.48
N GLU A 57 24.98 -2.57 -3.64
CA GLU A 57 25.15 -4.03 -3.51
C GLU A 57 24.75 -4.55 -2.12
N LYS A 58 25.03 -3.78 -1.06
CA LYS A 58 24.67 -4.12 0.33
C LYS A 58 23.22 -3.73 0.67
N PHE A 59 22.72 -2.64 0.09
CA PHE A 59 21.39 -2.07 0.39
C PHE A 59 20.25 -2.85 -0.27
N PHE A 60 20.32 -3.13 -1.57
CA PHE A 60 19.19 -3.69 -2.32
C PHE A 60 18.74 -5.08 -1.87
N PRO A 61 19.63 -6.02 -1.49
CA PRO A 61 19.21 -7.29 -0.91
C PRO A 61 18.33 -7.11 0.33
N ARG A 62 18.77 -6.29 1.29
CA ARG A 62 18.03 -6.00 2.53
C ARG A 62 16.73 -5.24 2.25
N PHE A 63 16.76 -4.31 1.31
CA PHE A 63 15.56 -3.59 0.89
C PHE A 63 14.49 -4.53 0.29
N ARG A 64 14.90 -5.54 -0.50
CA ARG A 64 13.97 -6.54 -1.04
C ARG A 64 13.35 -7.41 0.05
N GLU A 65 14.13 -7.80 1.06
CA GLU A 65 13.63 -8.55 2.21
C GLU A 65 12.62 -7.74 3.03
N HIS A 66 12.98 -6.49 3.34
CA HIS A 66 12.09 -5.53 4.00
C HIS A 66 10.76 -5.38 3.25
N ARG A 67 10.81 -5.21 1.92
CA ARG A 67 9.63 -5.14 1.06
C ARG A 67 8.76 -6.39 1.14
N LYS A 68 9.35 -7.59 1.14
CA LYS A 68 8.61 -8.84 1.28
C LYS A 68 7.93 -8.92 2.64
N ALA A 69 8.61 -8.53 3.73
CA ALA A 69 8.01 -8.51 5.06
C ALA A 69 6.85 -7.50 5.17
N MET A 70 7.05 -6.29 4.64
CA MET A 70 5.99 -5.28 4.54
C MET A 70 4.78 -5.75 3.74
N ASP A 71 5.00 -6.46 2.62
CA ASP A 71 3.91 -6.99 1.80
C ASP A 71 3.13 -8.10 2.55
N LYS A 72 3.79 -8.94 3.36
CA LYS A 72 3.12 -9.92 4.23
C LYS A 72 2.20 -9.23 5.25
N ILE A 73 2.72 -8.23 5.97
CA ILE A 73 1.94 -7.45 6.94
C ILE A 73 0.73 -6.78 6.25
N ARG A 74 0.92 -6.25 5.04
CA ARG A 74 -0.17 -5.65 4.27
C ARG A 74 -1.27 -6.65 3.91
N VAL A 75 -0.91 -7.89 3.56
CA VAL A 75 -1.87 -8.97 3.28
C VAL A 75 -2.63 -9.34 4.54
N GLU A 76 -1.95 -9.48 5.68
CA GLU A 76 -2.57 -9.76 6.99
C GLU A 76 -3.54 -8.65 7.42
N MET A 77 -3.18 -7.39 7.21
CA MET A 77 -4.08 -6.25 7.48
C MET A 77 -5.34 -6.30 6.63
N LYS A 78 -5.24 -6.72 5.36
CA LYS A 78 -6.39 -6.85 4.47
C LYS A 78 -7.31 -8.00 4.90
N SER A 79 -6.74 -9.13 5.29
CA SER A 79 -7.53 -10.30 5.72
C SER A 79 -8.14 -10.13 7.12
N SER A 80 -7.60 -9.23 7.96
CA SER A 80 -8.10 -8.94 9.31
C SER A 80 -9.57 -8.45 9.34
N GLY A 81 -10.09 -7.91 8.23
CA GLY A 81 -11.49 -7.48 8.11
C GLY A 81 -12.36 -8.39 7.23
N GLU A 82 -11.80 -9.46 6.68
CA GLU A 82 -12.46 -10.29 5.67
C GLU A 82 -13.61 -11.11 6.26
N SER A 83 -13.45 -11.60 7.49
CA SER A 83 -14.53 -12.29 8.22
C SER A 83 -15.73 -11.37 8.49
N ILE A 84 -15.47 -10.11 8.86
CA ILE A 84 -16.53 -9.10 9.07
C ILE A 84 -17.21 -8.78 7.74
N LYS A 85 -16.44 -8.61 6.66
CA LYS A 85 -16.97 -8.36 5.32
C LYS A 85 -17.89 -9.48 4.86
N ILE A 86 -17.50 -10.74 5.00
CA ILE A 86 -18.31 -11.91 4.62
C ILE A 86 -19.62 -11.95 5.42
N LYS A 87 -19.57 -11.71 6.74
CA LYS A 87 -20.78 -11.68 7.58
C LYS A 87 -21.74 -10.57 7.17
N LEU A 88 -21.23 -9.39 6.83
CA LEU A 88 -22.03 -8.28 6.31
C LEU A 88 -22.67 -8.62 4.97
N GLU A 89 -21.94 -9.23 4.04
CA GLU A 89 -22.47 -9.65 2.73
C GLU A 89 -23.59 -10.71 2.86
N LYS A 90 -23.53 -11.55 3.90
CA LYS A 90 -24.54 -12.57 4.19
C LYS A 90 -25.69 -12.08 5.07
N ASN A 91 -25.71 -10.80 5.48
CA ASN A 91 -26.65 -10.25 6.46
C ASN A 91 -26.67 -11.01 7.80
N GLU A 92 -25.53 -11.58 8.21
CA GLU A 92 -25.36 -12.25 9.49
C GLU A 92 -25.14 -11.24 10.62
N THR A 93 -25.52 -11.59 11.85
CA THR A 93 -25.29 -10.75 13.02
C THR A 93 -23.80 -10.65 13.34
N LEU A 94 -23.31 -9.42 13.45
CA LEU A 94 -21.96 -9.13 13.90
C LEU A 94 -21.91 -9.11 15.43
N ASP A 95 -21.03 -9.91 16.01
CA ASP A 95 -20.75 -9.83 17.45
C ASP A 95 -19.65 -8.78 17.74
N LYS A 96 -19.73 -8.16 18.92
CA LYS A 96 -18.71 -7.25 19.42
C LYS A 96 -17.34 -7.93 19.54
N GLY A 97 -17.29 -9.23 19.81
CA GLY A 97 -16.07 -10.03 19.86
C GLY A 97 -15.34 -10.07 18.52
N ASP A 98 -16.07 -10.23 17.41
CA ASP A 98 -15.48 -10.26 16.06
C ASP A 98 -14.89 -8.91 15.68
N ILE A 99 -15.61 -7.82 15.98
CA ILE A 99 -15.14 -6.45 15.77
C ILE A 99 -13.86 -6.20 16.59
N LYS A 100 -13.86 -6.60 17.88
CA LYS A 100 -12.70 -6.45 18.76
C LYS A 100 -11.48 -7.23 18.26
N LYS A 101 -11.68 -8.45 17.75
CA LYS A 101 -10.61 -9.26 17.15
C LYS A 101 -10.02 -8.58 15.92
N ALA A 102 -10.84 -8.14 14.98
CA ALA A 102 -10.38 -7.46 13.77
C ALA A 102 -9.62 -6.16 14.09
N VAL A 103 -10.16 -5.33 15.00
CA VAL A 103 -9.49 -4.10 15.43
C VAL A 103 -8.13 -4.39 16.07
N ASN A 104 -8.04 -5.42 16.91
CA ASN A 104 -6.77 -5.81 17.53
C ASN A 104 -5.76 -6.35 16.52
N GLN A 105 -6.19 -7.15 15.55
CA GLN A 105 -5.33 -7.62 14.46
C GLN A 105 -4.78 -6.45 13.65
N ILE A 106 -5.65 -5.53 13.22
CA ILE A 106 -5.23 -4.31 12.49
C ILE A 106 -4.24 -3.50 13.32
N ARG A 107 -4.51 -3.31 14.62
CA ARG A 107 -3.62 -2.58 15.53
C ARG A 107 -2.24 -3.24 15.62
N ASN A 108 -2.21 -4.55 15.81
CA ASN A 108 -0.96 -5.30 15.96
C ASN A 108 -0.15 -5.29 14.66
N SER A 109 -0.79 -5.47 13.50
CA SER A 109 -0.12 -5.38 12.20
C SER A 109 0.42 -3.97 11.93
N LYS A 110 -0.30 -2.90 12.31
CA LYS A 110 0.22 -1.52 12.20
C LYS A 110 1.44 -1.29 13.09
N LYS A 111 1.45 -1.85 14.30
CA LYS A 111 2.61 -1.80 15.19
C LYS A 111 3.81 -2.52 14.57
N ALA A 112 3.62 -3.77 14.13
CA ALA A 112 4.66 -4.55 13.45
C ALA A 112 5.19 -3.84 12.20
N GLN A 113 4.33 -3.15 11.45
CA GLN A 113 4.74 -2.34 10.31
C GLN A 113 5.68 -1.19 10.72
N ALA A 114 5.34 -0.46 11.78
CA ALA A 114 6.14 0.66 12.27
C ALA A 114 7.48 0.19 12.85
N ASP A 115 7.48 -0.90 13.62
CA ASP A 115 8.68 -1.50 14.21
C ASP A 115 9.63 -1.95 13.09
N LEU A 116 9.13 -2.68 12.09
CA LEU A 116 9.90 -3.13 10.93
C LEU A 116 10.45 -1.97 10.08
N GLU A 117 9.71 -0.87 9.98
CA GLU A 117 10.17 0.35 9.32
C GLU A 117 11.33 1.02 10.06
N ALA A 118 11.22 1.13 11.39
CA ALA A 118 12.24 1.71 12.24
C ALA A 118 13.53 0.86 12.21
N GLU A 119 13.40 -0.46 12.40
CA GLU A 119 14.51 -1.41 12.36
C GLU A 119 15.25 -1.33 11.03
N PHE A 120 14.54 -1.31 9.90
CA PHE A 120 15.17 -1.20 8.59
C PHE A 120 15.99 0.08 8.44
N VAL A 121 15.44 1.23 8.85
CA VAL A 121 16.17 2.51 8.76
C VAL A 121 17.41 2.48 9.64
N LEU A 122 17.30 2.00 10.89
CA LEU A 122 18.41 1.92 11.83
C LEU A 122 19.52 0.97 11.34
N ASP A 123 19.15 -0.21 10.85
CA ASP A 123 20.08 -1.19 10.30
C ASP A 123 20.86 -0.66 9.10
N MET A 124 20.22 0.19 8.28
CA MET A 124 20.86 0.78 7.11
C MET A 124 21.91 1.83 7.49
N GLY A 125 21.99 2.29 8.75
CA GLY A 125 23.05 3.19 9.21
C GLY A 125 24.46 2.60 9.14
N LYS A 126 24.59 1.27 8.98
CA LYS A 126 25.89 0.59 8.74
C LYS A 126 26.37 0.68 7.28
N VAL A 127 25.47 1.06 6.36
CA VAL A 127 25.71 1.10 4.91
C VAL A 127 25.57 2.52 4.37
N LEU A 128 24.64 3.29 4.93
CA LEU A 128 24.28 4.63 4.50
C LEU A 128 24.90 5.69 5.40
N SER A 129 25.20 6.85 4.84
CA SER A 129 25.56 8.03 5.64
C SER A 129 24.36 8.53 6.45
N PRO A 130 24.55 9.32 7.52
CA PRO A 130 23.45 9.90 8.29
C PRO A 130 22.45 10.69 7.42
N GLU A 131 22.95 11.43 6.43
CA GLU A 131 22.11 12.17 5.49
C GLU A 131 21.26 11.23 4.62
N GLN A 132 21.85 10.16 4.08
CA GLN A 132 21.14 9.15 3.30
C GLN A 132 20.11 8.40 4.16
N GLN A 133 20.45 8.09 5.41
CA GLN A 133 19.54 7.43 6.36
C GLN A 133 18.34 8.33 6.70
N ALA A 134 18.55 9.63 6.88
CA ALA A 134 17.47 10.60 7.08
C ALA A 134 16.57 10.70 5.84
N LYS A 135 17.16 10.75 4.62
CA LYS A 135 16.39 10.71 3.36
C LYS A 135 15.56 9.42 3.28
N LEU A 136 16.15 8.27 3.62
CA LEU A 136 15.43 6.99 3.63
C LEU A 136 14.22 7.00 4.55
N ALA A 137 14.36 7.57 5.76
CA ALA A 137 13.28 7.70 6.73
C ALA A 137 12.12 8.58 6.22
N MET A 138 12.45 9.70 5.55
CA MET A 138 11.45 10.67 5.10
C MET A 138 10.79 10.32 3.75
N PHE A 139 11.48 9.57 2.89
CA PHE A 139 11.09 9.44 1.47
C PHE A 139 9.95 8.44 1.21
N LYS A 140 9.75 7.46 2.10
CA LYS A 140 8.93 6.27 1.80
C LYS A 140 7.47 6.58 1.44
N HIS A 141 6.82 7.51 2.15
CA HIS A 141 5.39 7.77 1.96
C HIS A 141 5.09 8.54 0.65
N LYS A 142 5.94 9.50 0.29
CA LYS A 142 5.81 10.31 -0.93
C LYS A 142 6.11 9.48 -2.18
N MET A 143 7.20 8.71 -2.17
CA MET A 143 7.61 7.86 -3.30
C MET A 143 6.54 6.86 -3.72
N VAL A 144 5.94 6.12 -2.77
CA VAL A 144 4.92 5.09 -3.09
C VAL A 144 3.69 5.72 -3.74
N LYS A 145 3.27 6.90 -3.28
CA LYS A 145 2.15 7.66 -3.85
C LYS A 145 2.47 8.13 -5.28
N ASP A 146 3.68 8.64 -5.51
CA ASP A 146 4.11 9.17 -6.80
C ASP A 146 4.27 8.06 -7.85
N ILE A 147 4.89 6.94 -7.49
CA ILE A 147 5.00 5.75 -8.36
C ILE A 147 3.61 5.24 -8.73
N ARG A 148 2.68 5.17 -7.76
CA ARG A 148 1.30 4.78 -8.02
C ARG A 148 0.61 5.75 -9.00
N LYS A 149 0.83 7.06 -8.87
CA LYS A 149 0.28 8.08 -9.78
C LYS A 149 0.84 7.95 -11.19
N GLN A 150 2.15 7.77 -11.32
CA GLN A 150 2.83 7.59 -12.62
C GLN A 150 2.36 6.32 -13.36
N MET A 151 2.09 5.25 -12.62
CA MET A 151 1.51 4.04 -13.22
C MET A 151 0.05 4.23 -13.66
N LYS A 152 -0.77 4.91 -12.86
CA LYS A 152 -2.17 5.21 -13.21
C LYS A 152 -2.28 6.05 -14.50
N GLY A 153 -1.50 7.13 -14.60
CA GLY A 153 -1.54 8.04 -15.75
C GLY A 153 -1.14 7.41 -17.09
N ARG A 154 -0.45 6.26 -17.08
CA ARG A 154 -0.14 5.49 -18.30
C ARG A 154 -1.30 4.57 -18.70
N HIS A 155 -1.94 3.90 -17.74
CA HIS A 155 -3.06 2.99 -18.00
C HIS A 155 -4.29 3.72 -18.57
N ASP A 156 -4.58 4.93 -18.11
CA ASP A 156 -5.72 5.73 -18.60
C ASP A 156 -5.54 6.18 -20.07
N ARG A 157 -4.30 6.29 -20.56
CA ARG A 157 -3.99 6.63 -21.96
C ARG A 157 -4.15 5.43 -22.89
N ASP A 158 -3.75 4.23 -22.45
CA ASP A 158 -3.86 3.01 -23.24
C ASP A 158 -5.31 2.49 -23.34
N GLY A 159 -6.07 2.57 -22.23
CA GLY A 159 -7.51 2.22 -22.24
C GLY A 159 -8.35 3.14 -23.13
N LYS A 160 -8.04 4.44 -23.17
CA LYS A 160 -8.72 5.40 -24.08
C LYS A 160 -8.39 5.15 -25.56
N LYS A 161 -7.17 4.72 -25.89
CA LYS A 161 -6.78 4.37 -27.27
C LYS A 161 -7.49 3.11 -27.77
N GLN A 162 -7.58 2.05 -26.95
CA GLN A 162 -8.31 0.83 -27.32
C GLN A 162 -9.81 1.10 -27.53
N ASN A 163 -10.43 1.94 -26.71
CA ASN A 163 -11.86 2.22 -26.83
C ASN A 163 -12.20 3.09 -28.06
N ARG A 164 -11.29 4.01 -28.45
CA ARG A 164 -11.40 4.75 -29.72
C ARG A 164 -11.28 3.84 -30.95
N ASN A 165 -10.35 2.88 -30.94
CA ASN A 165 -10.18 1.96 -32.06
C ASN A 165 -11.35 0.97 -32.25
N LYS A 166 -12.10 0.65 -31.17
CA LYS A 166 -13.32 -0.16 -31.27
C LYS A 166 -14.52 0.62 -31.81
N ARG A 167 -14.61 1.93 -31.54
CA ARG A 167 -15.67 2.80 -32.07
C ARG A 167 -15.54 3.11 -33.56
N ASN A 168 -14.32 3.02 -34.12
CA ASN A 168 -14.07 3.26 -35.55
C ASN A 168 -14.14 1.98 -36.41
N ARG A 169 -14.67 0.87 -35.86
CA ARG A 169 -14.84 -0.43 -36.56
C ARG A 169 -16.32 -0.79 -36.82
N TRP A 170 -17.21 0.18 -36.69
CA TRP A 170 -18.62 0.11 -37.06
C TRP A 170 -18.96 1.32 -37.91
#